data_AF-A0AAD9FGJ9-F1
#
_entry.id   AF-A0AAD9FGJ9-F1
#
_cell.length_a   1.000
_cell.length_b   1.000
_cell.length_c   1.000
_cell.angle_alpha   90.00
_cell.angle_beta   90.00
_cell.angle_gamma   90.00
#
_symmetry.space_group_name_H-M   'P 1'
#
loop_
_entity.id
_entity.type
_entity.pdbx_description
1 polymer ?
#
loop_
_entity_poly.entity_id
_entity_poly.type
_entity_poly.pdbx_seq_one_letter_code
_entity_poly.pdbx_strand_id
1 'polypeptide(L)'
;MKSVFFSRFFILLPWVLIVIIMIDIDSKRAIRTPGVGRTGRVQRAARTGTPGGTSTQNQSALPVIYAITPTYTRPVQKAELTRLSHAFRQVPRLHWIVVEDSTTNTELVARFLARCGVPYTHLHVFTPRRFKRTGMPRATEQRNVALTWLRQHRNRQDTGVVFFADDDNTYSLELFEEVSVI
;
A
#
# COMPACT_ATOMS: atom_id res chain seq x y z
N MET A 1 2.81 -3.75 -58.62
CA MET A 1 3.00 -4.48 -57.33
C MET A 1 4.02 -3.77 -56.42
N LYS A 2 3.88 -2.46 -56.14
CA LYS A 2 4.83 -1.69 -55.29
C LYS A 2 4.20 -1.08 -54.02
N SER A 3 2.89 -1.21 -53.82
CA SER A 3 2.15 -0.52 -52.75
C SER A 3 2.15 -1.27 -51.40
N VAL A 4 2.16 -2.61 -51.41
CA VAL A 4 2.06 -3.42 -50.18
C VAL A 4 3.35 -3.37 -49.34
N PHE A 5 4.51 -3.20 -49.98
CA PHE A 5 5.80 -3.07 -49.29
C PHE A 5 5.94 -1.74 -48.54
N PHE A 6 5.42 -0.65 -49.10
CA PHE A 6 5.47 0.67 -48.47
C PHE A 6 4.54 0.76 -47.25
N SER A 7 3.37 0.12 -47.29
CA SER A 7 2.43 0.10 -46.16
C SER A 7 2.96 -0.65 -44.93
N ARG A 8 3.65 -1.78 -45.14
CA ARG A 8 4.25 -2.55 -44.03
C ARG A 8 5.45 -1.84 -43.38
N PHE A 9 6.19 -1.04 -44.16
CA PHE A 9 7.31 -0.26 -43.65
C PHE A 9 6.88 0.83 -42.65
N PHE A 10 5.78 1.54 -42.94
CA PHE A 10 5.25 2.56 -42.03
C PHE A 10 4.56 1.99 -40.78
N ILE A 11 4.04 0.77 -40.84
CA ILE A 11 3.46 0.09 -39.67
C ILE A 11 4.55 -0.34 -38.69
N LEU A 12 5.74 -0.74 -39.16
CA LEU A 12 6.83 -1.24 -38.32
C LEU A 12 7.70 -0.15 -37.72
N LEU A 13 7.79 1.02 -38.35
CA LEU A 13 8.55 2.18 -37.86
C LEU A 13 8.24 2.58 -36.41
N PRO A 14 6.97 2.73 -35.97
CA PRO A 14 6.67 3.06 -34.58
C PRO A 14 7.08 1.96 -33.60
N TRP A 15 7.00 0.68 -33.98
CA TRP A 15 7.45 -0.44 -33.14
C TRP A 15 8.97 -0.47 -32.97
N VAL A 16 9.72 -0.24 -34.06
CA VAL A 16 11.19 -0.12 -34.02
C VAL A 16 11.61 1.07 -33.16
N LEU A 17 10.93 2.21 -33.29
CA LEU A 17 11.18 3.39 -32.45
C LEU A 17 10.94 3.10 -30.96
N ILE A 18 9.85 2.40 -30.61
CA ILE A 18 9.54 2.00 -29.22
C ILE A 18 10.66 1.12 -28.65
N VAL A 19 11.15 0.13 -29.42
CA VAL A 19 12.23 -0.76 -28.98
C VAL A 19 13.54 0.01 -28.78
N ILE A 20 13.87 0.94 -29.69
CA ILE A 20 15.05 1.80 -29.56
C ILE A 20 14.93 2.69 -28.30
N ILE A 21 13.76 3.29 -28.06
CA ILE A 21 13.50 4.10 -26.87
C ILE A 21 13.60 3.25 -25.59
N MET A 22 13.10 2.00 -25.61
CA MET A 22 13.15 1.13 -24.43
C MET A 22 14.60 0.74 -24.08
N ILE A 23 15.43 0.44 -25.08
CA ILE A 23 16.85 0.13 -24.90
C ILE A 23 17.64 1.36 -24.40
N ASP A 24 17.34 2.55 -24.95
CA ASP A 24 17.96 3.81 -24.52
C ASP A 24 17.55 4.20 -23.10
N ILE A 25 16.29 3.97 -22.70
CA ILE A 25 15.79 4.19 -21.33
C ILE A 25 16.51 3.29 -20.32
N ASP A 26 16.70 2.00 -20.63
CA ASP A 26 17.43 1.09 -19.74
C ASP A 26 18.93 1.44 -19.69
N SER A 27 19.53 1.86 -20.82
CA SER A 27 20.93 2.33 -20.84
C SER A 27 21.13 3.63 -20.06
N LYS A 28 20.16 4.55 -20.08
CA LYS A 28 20.24 5.84 -19.37
C LYS A 28 19.91 5.74 -17.89
N ARG A 29 19.16 4.72 -17.46
CA ARG A 29 18.91 4.41 -16.04
C ARG A 29 20.16 3.90 -15.31
N ALA A 30 21.09 3.26 -16.01
CA ALA A 30 22.32 2.74 -15.41
C ALA A 30 23.39 3.81 -15.12
N ILE A 31 23.28 5.04 -15.67
CA ILE A 31 24.40 6.01 -15.69
C ILE A 31 24.13 7.27 -14.83
N ARG A 32 22.94 7.48 -14.26
CA ARG A 32 22.60 8.78 -13.62
C ARG A 32 22.24 8.70 -12.14
N THR A 33 23.18 9.09 -11.29
CA THR A 33 22.96 9.81 -10.03
C THR A 33 24.19 10.68 -9.74
N PRO A 34 24.12 11.78 -8.97
CA PRO A 34 23.08 12.82 -8.87
C PRO A 34 23.65 14.22 -9.22
N GLY A 35 22.81 15.17 -9.63
CA GLY A 35 23.27 16.53 -9.95
C GLY A 35 22.18 17.59 -9.80
N VAL A 36 22.41 18.49 -8.86
CA VAL A 36 21.66 19.70 -8.46
C VAL A 36 21.20 20.59 -9.63
N GLY A 37 20.00 21.17 -9.54
CA GLY A 37 19.58 22.29 -10.38
C GLY A 37 18.12 22.74 -10.17
N ARG A 38 17.93 23.82 -9.38
CA ARG A 38 16.67 24.61 -9.21
C ARG A 38 16.20 25.14 -10.58
N THR A 39 14.92 25.39 -10.87
CA THR A 39 14.10 26.48 -10.29
C THR A 39 12.61 26.35 -10.66
N GLY A 40 11.72 26.56 -9.69
CA GLY A 40 10.29 26.83 -9.91
C GLY A 40 9.70 27.51 -8.68
N ARG A 41 9.60 28.84 -8.72
CA ARG A 41 9.08 29.69 -7.63
C ARG A 41 7.60 29.98 -7.92
N VAL A 42 6.69 29.45 -7.11
CA VAL A 42 5.33 29.98 -6.93
C VAL A 42 4.96 29.94 -5.43
N GLN A 43 4.23 30.95 -5.00
CA GLN A 43 4.15 31.55 -3.66
C GLN A 43 3.81 30.62 -2.48
N ARG A 44 4.63 30.73 -1.43
CA ARG A 44 4.35 30.25 -0.08
C ARG A 44 3.78 31.41 0.74
N ALA A 45 2.52 31.32 1.16
CA ALA A 45 1.95 32.23 2.14
C ALA A 45 2.73 32.10 3.46
N ALA A 46 3.14 33.23 4.03
CA ALA A 46 3.90 33.29 5.27
C ALA A 46 3.01 32.85 6.44
N ARG A 47 3.27 31.66 6.98
CA ARG A 47 2.92 31.30 8.35
C ARG A 47 4.19 31.42 9.19
N THR A 48 4.29 32.51 9.94
CA THR A 48 5.28 32.70 11.00
C THR A 48 4.98 31.70 12.13
N GLY A 49 5.75 30.62 12.16
CA GLY A 49 5.80 29.66 13.25
C GLY A 49 7.23 29.20 13.44
N THR A 50 7.79 29.47 14.61
CA THR A 50 9.14 29.17 15.09
C THR A 50 9.56 27.72 14.81
N PRO A 51 10.78 27.43 14.30
CA PRO A 51 11.27 26.06 14.17
C PRO A 51 11.82 25.60 15.52
N GLY A 52 10.93 25.15 16.40
CA GLY A 52 11.25 24.44 17.63
C GLY A 52 11.19 22.94 17.40
N GLY A 53 12.29 22.23 17.67
CA GLY A 53 12.34 20.77 17.65
C GLY A 53 11.48 20.19 18.76
N THR A 54 10.29 19.70 18.40
CA THR A 54 9.37 19.02 19.36
C THR A 54 8.56 17.89 18.72
N SER A 55 8.95 17.35 17.57
CA SER A 55 8.13 16.34 16.86
C SER A 55 8.39 14.89 17.26
N THR A 56 9.57 14.57 17.83
CA THR A 56 9.93 13.17 18.15
C THR A 56 9.44 12.74 19.54
N GLN A 57 9.32 13.66 20.51
CA GLN A 57 8.93 13.30 21.88
C GLN A 57 7.42 13.09 22.08
N ASN A 58 6.56 13.63 21.20
CA ASN A 58 5.10 13.43 21.31
C ASN A 58 4.58 12.17 20.59
N GLN A 59 5.40 11.48 19.79
CA GLN A 59 4.96 10.27 19.09
C GLN A 59 4.89 9.05 20.01
N SER A 60 5.68 9.00 21.09
CA SER A 60 5.61 7.88 22.06
C SER A 60 4.27 7.82 22.80
N ALA A 61 3.54 8.94 22.87
CA ALA A 61 2.23 9.04 23.51
C ALA A 61 1.04 8.70 22.61
N LEU A 62 1.21 8.67 21.27
CA LEU A 62 0.12 8.36 20.35
C LEU A 62 -0.29 6.88 20.46
N PRO A 63 -1.59 6.55 20.44
CA PRO A 63 -2.05 5.16 20.45
C PRO A 63 -1.63 4.44 19.15
N VAL A 64 -1.49 3.11 19.22
CA VAL A 64 -1.20 2.30 18.03
C VAL A 64 -2.48 2.07 17.23
N ILE A 65 -2.45 2.31 15.92
CA ILE A 65 -3.56 1.97 15.03
C ILE A 65 -3.34 0.56 14.49
N TYR A 66 -4.20 -0.38 14.87
CA TYR A 66 -4.24 -1.73 14.33
C TYR A 66 -5.17 -1.79 13.11
N ALA A 67 -4.60 -1.59 11.93
CA ALA A 67 -5.33 -1.66 10.67
C ALA A 67 -5.54 -3.13 10.26
N ILE A 68 -6.77 -3.61 10.28
CA ILE A 68 -7.13 -4.97 9.87
C ILE A 68 -7.56 -4.96 8.41
N THR A 69 -6.79 -5.63 7.56
CA THR A 69 -7.05 -5.73 6.12
C THR A 69 -7.25 -7.18 5.69
N PRO A 70 -8.51 -7.60 5.50
CA PRO A 70 -8.81 -8.82 4.78
C PRO A 70 -8.39 -8.69 3.31
N THR A 71 -7.79 -9.73 2.76
CA THR A 71 -7.45 -9.78 1.33
C THR A 71 -7.64 -11.19 0.77
N TYR A 72 -7.73 -11.31 -0.55
CA TYR A 72 -7.85 -12.61 -1.21
C TYR A 72 -7.21 -12.57 -2.60
N THR A 73 -6.82 -13.73 -3.09
CA THR A 73 -6.16 -13.87 -4.39
C THR A 73 -7.09 -13.44 -5.53
N ARG A 74 -6.68 -12.38 -6.23
CA ARG A 74 -7.32 -11.86 -7.44
C ARG A 74 -6.29 -11.10 -8.29
N PRO A 75 -6.53 -10.86 -9.59
CA PRO A 75 -5.55 -10.23 -10.47
C PRO A 75 -4.99 -8.90 -9.95
N VAL A 76 -5.83 -8.08 -9.31
CA VAL A 76 -5.45 -6.75 -8.80
C VAL A 76 -4.91 -6.76 -7.36
N GLN A 77 -4.88 -7.90 -6.67
CA GLN A 77 -4.55 -7.99 -5.23
C GLN A 77 -3.25 -7.27 -4.89
N LYS A 78 -2.18 -7.55 -5.63
CA LYS A 78 -0.87 -6.94 -5.38
C LYS A 78 -0.89 -5.43 -5.57
N ALA A 79 -1.64 -4.93 -6.56
CA ALA A 79 -1.74 -3.50 -6.83
C ALA A 79 -2.48 -2.76 -5.69
N GLU A 80 -3.60 -3.33 -5.22
CA GLU A 80 -4.36 -2.79 -4.10
C GLU A 80 -3.52 -2.73 -2.82
N LEU A 81 -2.87 -3.84 -2.46
CA LEU A 81 -1.97 -3.88 -1.30
C LEU A 81 -0.82 -2.88 -1.44
N THR A 82 -0.27 -2.71 -2.65
CA THR A 82 0.81 -1.75 -2.91
C THR A 82 0.36 -0.32 -2.64
N ARG A 83 -0.77 0.11 -3.23
CA ARG A 83 -1.32 1.46 -3.01
C ARG A 83 -1.64 1.69 -1.53
N LEU A 84 -2.24 0.71 -0.87
CA LEU A 84 -2.58 0.80 0.55
C LEU A 84 -1.33 0.92 1.44
N SER A 85 -0.28 0.13 1.16
CA SER A 85 0.98 0.21 1.90
C SER A 85 1.66 1.57 1.77
N HIS A 86 1.57 2.23 0.60
CA HIS A 86 2.11 3.57 0.42
C HIS A 86 1.38 4.61 1.28
N ALA A 87 0.07 4.47 1.46
CA ALA A 87 -0.68 5.30 2.39
C ALA A 87 -0.27 4.99 3.84
N PHE A 88 -0.30 3.72 4.24
CA PHE A 88 -0.02 3.30 5.62
C PHE A 88 1.40 3.61 6.09
N ARG A 89 2.38 3.60 5.20
CA ARG A 89 3.77 3.99 5.53
C ARG A 89 3.91 5.46 5.96
N GLN A 90 2.93 6.30 5.64
CA GLN A 90 2.92 7.71 6.04
C GLN A 90 2.22 7.92 7.39
N VAL A 91 1.54 6.90 7.91
CA VAL A 91 0.80 6.99 9.17
C VAL A 91 1.72 6.60 10.33
N PRO A 92 1.96 7.50 11.31
CA PRO A 92 2.76 7.15 12.47
C PRO A 92 2.04 6.10 13.32
N ARG A 93 2.81 5.17 13.90
CA ARG A 93 2.31 4.15 14.84
C ARG A 93 1.16 3.28 14.31
N LEU A 94 1.21 2.95 13.03
CA LEU A 94 0.33 1.97 12.42
C LEU A 94 0.96 0.56 12.47
N HIS A 95 0.18 -0.42 12.90
CA HIS A 95 0.49 -1.85 12.80
C HIS A 95 -0.53 -2.53 11.88
N TRP A 96 -0.07 -3.08 10.77
CA TRP A 96 -0.92 -3.61 9.71
C TRP A 96 -1.16 -5.11 9.87
N ILE A 97 -2.39 -5.52 10.15
CA ILE A 97 -2.79 -6.92 10.26
C ILE A 97 -3.43 -7.34 8.94
N VAL A 98 -2.67 -8.05 8.12
CA VAL A 98 -3.15 -8.58 6.84
C VAL A 98 -3.61 -10.01 7.03
N VAL A 99 -4.86 -10.29 6.65
CA VAL A 99 -5.46 -11.61 6.79
C VAL A 99 -5.94 -12.11 5.44
N GLU A 100 -5.29 -13.16 4.93
CA GLU A 100 -5.65 -13.76 3.65
C GLU A 100 -6.84 -14.72 3.77
N ASP A 101 -7.80 -14.62 2.85
CA ASP A 101 -8.80 -15.67 2.58
C ASP A 101 -8.14 -16.81 1.78
N SER A 102 -7.33 -17.59 2.48
CA SER A 102 -6.56 -18.70 1.96
C SER A 102 -6.35 -19.76 3.04
N THR A 103 -5.99 -20.98 2.62
CA THR A 103 -5.65 -22.07 3.55
C THR A 103 -4.25 -21.94 4.13
N THR A 104 -3.41 -21.07 3.54
CA THR A 104 -2.02 -20.81 3.97
C THR A 104 -1.64 -19.37 3.61
N ASN A 105 -0.65 -18.80 4.29
CA ASN A 105 -0.01 -17.56 3.84
C ASN A 105 0.57 -17.75 2.43
N THR A 106 0.24 -16.86 1.50
CA THR A 106 0.72 -16.95 0.11
C THR A 106 2.10 -16.30 -0.02
N GLU A 107 2.93 -16.87 -0.90
CA GLU A 107 4.27 -16.34 -1.17
C GLU A 107 4.23 -14.90 -1.73
N LEU A 108 3.19 -14.57 -2.50
CA LEU A 108 2.99 -13.22 -3.03
C LEU A 108 2.88 -12.20 -1.90
N VAL A 109 1.98 -12.44 -0.94
CA VAL A 109 1.72 -11.52 0.16
C VAL A 109 2.88 -11.53 1.15
N ALA A 110 3.47 -12.68 1.45
CA ALA A 110 4.64 -12.79 2.33
C ALA A 110 5.82 -11.94 1.81
N ARG A 111 6.20 -12.11 0.53
CA ARG A 111 7.27 -11.31 -0.10
C ARG A 111 6.93 -9.83 -0.25
N PHE A 112 5.66 -9.51 -0.37
CA PHE A 112 5.20 -8.13 -0.44
C PHE A 112 5.36 -7.44 0.91
N LEU A 113 4.82 -8.04 1.98
CA LEU A 113 4.86 -7.49 3.33
C LEU A 113 6.30 -7.35 3.86
N ALA A 114 7.16 -8.33 3.58
CA ALA A 114 8.58 -8.27 3.94
C ALA A 114 9.34 -7.05 3.36
N ARG A 115 8.79 -6.39 2.33
CA ARG A 115 9.41 -5.26 1.63
C ARG A 115 8.60 -3.96 1.69
N CYS A 116 7.38 -3.98 2.23
CA CYS A 116 6.49 -2.80 2.16
C CYS A 116 6.89 -1.68 3.13
N GLY A 117 7.68 -2.00 4.16
CA GLY A 117 8.18 -1.02 5.14
C GLY A 117 7.14 -0.55 6.15
N VAL A 118 6.04 -1.28 6.32
CA VAL A 118 5.01 -1.05 7.34
C VAL A 118 5.10 -2.18 8.36
N PRO A 119 5.15 -1.94 9.68
CA PRO A 119 5.06 -3.00 10.68
C PRO A 119 3.80 -3.84 10.48
N TYR A 120 3.92 -5.18 10.45
CA TYR A 120 2.79 -6.02 10.09
C TYR A 120 2.68 -7.32 10.89
N THR A 121 1.47 -7.89 10.90
CA THR A 121 1.18 -9.29 11.21
C THR A 121 0.54 -9.93 9.99
N HIS A 122 1.03 -11.08 9.55
CA HIS A 122 0.49 -11.82 8.40
C HIS A 122 -0.24 -13.08 8.86
N LEU A 123 -1.56 -13.08 8.74
CA LEU A 123 -2.43 -14.20 9.11
C LEU A 123 -3.14 -14.75 7.88
N HIS A 124 -3.79 -15.90 8.02
CA HIS A 124 -4.67 -16.46 7.01
C HIS A 124 -5.84 -17.20 7.68
N VAL A 125 -6.98 -17.24 7.00
CA VAL A 125 -8.10 -18.11 7.32
C VAL A 125 -8.95 -18.30 6.08
N PHE A 126 -9.27 -19.55 5.74
CA PHE A 126 -10.09 -19.84 4.58
C PHE A 126 -11.57 -19.62 4.88
N THR A 127 -12.27 -18.87 4.03
CA THR A 127 -13.73 -18.76 4.10
C THR A 127 -14.37 -19.94 3.36
N PRO A 128 -15.17 -20.80 4.04
CA PRO A 128 -15.90 -21.88 3.38
C PRO A 128 -16.80 -21.41 2.22
N ARG A 129 -16.88 -22.20 1.13
CA ARG A 129 -17.64 -21.83 -0.09
C ARG A 129 -19.11 -21.47 0.18
N ARG A 130 -19.74 -22.10 1.18
CA ARG A 130 -21.13 -21.79 1.60
C ARG A 130 -21.36 -20.33 1.99
N PHE A 131 -20.30 -19.64 2.43
CA PHE A 131 -20.33 -18.23 2.84
C PHE A 131 -19.87 -17.26 1.74
N LYS A 132 -19.48 -17.77 0.56
CA LYS A 132 -19.07 -16.93 -0.60
C LYS A 132 -20.23 -16.66 -1.58
N ARG A 133 -21.48 -16.81 -1.13
CA ARG A 133 -22.68 -16.58 -1.95
C ARG A 133 -22.96 -15.08 -2.10
N THR A 134 -23.56 -14.69 -3.22
CA THR A 134 -24.01 -13.30 -3.44
C THR A 134 -24.93 -12.86 -2.31
N GLY A 135 -24.70 -11.65 -1.77
CA GLY A 135 -25.46 -11.10 -0.64
C GLY A 135 -24.94 -11.49 0.74
N MET A 136 -23.97 -12.42 0.85
CA MET A 136 -23.31 -12.72 2.13
C MET A 136 -22.23 -11.68 2.44
N PRO A 137 -22.05 -11.29 3.72
CA PRO A 137 -20.96 -10.42 4.12
C PRO A 137 -19.62 -11.10 3.82
N ARG A 138 -18.72 -10.36 3.17
CA ARG A 138 -17.36 -10.82 2.90
C ARG A 138 -16.47 -10.54 4.09
N ALA A 139 -15.38 -11.29 4.19
CA ALA A 139 -14.28 -11.06 5.10
C ALA A 139 -14.58 -11.24 6.62
N THR A 140 -15.72 -11.81 7.00
CA THR A 140 -16.09 -12.01 8.42
C THR A 140 -15.07 -12.87 9.17
N GLU A 141 -14.68 -14.01 8.62
CA GLU A 141 -13.73 -14.93 9.26
C GLU A 141 -12.36 -14.25 9.46
N GLN A 142 -11.92 -13.49 8.45
CA GLN A 142 -10.65 -12.78 8.45
C GLN A 142 -10.61 -11.71 9.54
N ARG A 143 -11.66 -10.91 9.65
CA ARG A 143 -11.80 -9.90 10.71
C ARG A 143 -11.82 -10.55 12.10
N ASN A 144 -12.53 -11.66 12.26
CA ASN A 144 -12.60 -12.38 13.54
C ASN A 144 -11.26 -13.00 13.96
N VAL A 145 -10.50 -13.54 13.02
CA VAL A 145 -9.16 -14.07 13.29
C VAL A 145 -8.20 -12.96 13.70
N ALA A 146 -8.25 -11.79 13.07
CA ALA A 146 -7.46 -10.63 13.49
C ALA A 146 -7.82 -10.16 14.92
N LEU A 147 -9.13 -10.09 15.25
CA LEU A 147 -9.59 -9.75 16.60
C LEU A 147 -9.13 -10.78 17.64
N THR A 148 -9.15 -12.07 17.28
CA THR A 148 -8.66 -13.15 18.15
C THR A 148 -7.17 -13.01 18.40
N TRP A 149 -6.40 -12.74 17.33
CA TRP A 149 -4.96 -12.48 17.44
C TRP A 149 -4.68 -11.28 18.36
N LEU A 150 -5.40 -10.17 18.20
CA LEU A 150 -5.27 -8.99 19.06
C LEU A 150 -5.51 -9.32 20.54
N ARG A 151 -6.59 -10.05 20.85
CA ARG A 151 -6.92 -10.47 22.22
C ARG A 151 -5.86 -11.39 22.86
N GLN A 152 -5.10 -12.12 22.05
CA GLN A 152 -4.04 -13.02 22.50
C GLN A 152 -2.68 -12.33 22.66
N HIS A 153 -2.44 -11.25 21.90
CA HIS A 153 -1.12 -10.61 21.80
C HIS A 153 -1.05 -9.22 22.41
N ARG A 154 -2.18 -8.66 22.87
CA ARG A 154 -2.26 -7.33 23.47
C ARG A 154 -2.93 -7.38 24.84
N ASN A 155 -2.44 -6.52 25.73
CA ASN A 155 -2.93 -6.39 27.09
C ASN A 155 -3.96 -5.26 27.18
N ARG A 156 -4.75 -5.26 28.25
CA ARG A 156 -5.74 -4.19 28.51
C ARG A 156 -5.09 -2.82 28.76
N GLN A 157 -3.81 -2.80 29.08
CA GLN A 157 -3.02 -1.59 29.29
C GLN A 157 -2.44 -1.03 27.98
N ASP A 158 -2.48 -1.80 26.87
CA ASP A 158 -2.00 -1.32 25.58
C ASP A 158 -3.03 -0.36 24.97
N THR A 159 -2.72 0.93 24.93
CA THR A 159 -3.58 1.92 24.25
C THR A 159 -3.46 1.76 22.73
N GLY A 160 -4.59 1.52 22.08
CA GLY A 160 -4.64 1.37 20.63
C GLY A 160 -6.06 1.36 20.10
N VAL A 161 -6.17 1.64 18.80
CA VAL A 161 -7.44 1.70 18.08
C VAL A 161 -7.45 0.63 17.00
N VAL A 162 -8.58 -0.05 16.82
CA VAL A 162 -8.76 -1.04 15.76
C VAL A 162 -9.51 -0.40 14.61
N PHE A 163 -8.94 -0.48 13.41
CA PHE A 163 -9.54 0.07 12.19
C PHE A 163 -9.68 -1.02 11.14
N PHE A 164 -10.90 -1.28 10.65
CA PHE A 164 -11.14 -2.25 9.58
C PHE A 164 -10.95 -1.58 8.22
N ALA A 165 -9.89 -1.95 7.52
CA ALA A 165 -9.48 -1.35 6.26
C ALA A 165 -9.46 -2.38 5.12
N ASP A 166 -10.54 -2.45 4.33
CA ASP A 166 -10.59 -3.31 3.14
C ASP A 166 -9.54 -2.87 2.09
N ASP A 167 -8.98 -3.83 1.35
CA ASP A 167 -7.79 -3.60 0.52
C ASP A 167 -8.04 -2.71 -0.72
N ASP A 168 -9.27 -2.62 -1.21
CA ASP A 168 -9.68 -1.85 -2.38
C ASP A 168 -10.20 -0.43 -2.07
N ASN A 169 -10.34 -0.06 -0.80
CA ASN A 169 -10.77 1.28 -0.41
C ASN A 169 -9.66 2.33 -0.56
N THR A 170 -10.05 3.61 -0.53
CA THR A 170 -9.13 4.74 -0.50
C THR A 170 -9.27 5.50 0.80
N TYR A 171 -8.13 5.78 1.44
CA TYR A 171 -8.06 6.42 2.74
C TYR A 171 -7.25 7.69 2.63
N SER A 172 -7.78 8.80 3.16
CA SER A 172 -7.01 10.03 3.35
C SER A 172 -6.11 9.90 4.58
N LEU A 173 -5.03 10.68 4.66
CA LEU A 173 -4.13 10.60 5.82
C LEU A 173 -4.77 11.22 7.07
N GLU A 174 -5.58 12.26 6.86
CA GLU A 174 -6.32 12.97 7.89
C GLU A 174 -7.27 12.03 8.66
N LEU A 175 -7.79 10.98 8.01
CA LEU A 175 -8.62 9.98 8.68
C LEU A 175 -7.87 9.30 9.85
N PHE A 176 -6.58 9.04 9.70
CA PHE A 176 -5.80 8.37 10.74
C PHE A 176 -5.42 9.32 11.87
N GLU A 177 -5.40 10.63 11.62
CA GLU A 177 -5.27 11.65 12.67
C GLU A 177 -6.52 11.63 13.55
N GLU A 178 -7.72 11.63 12.96
CA GLU A 178 -9.00 11.56 13.69
C GLU A 178 -9.17 10.26 14.47
N VAL A 179 -8.88 9.12 13.85
CA VAL A 179 -9.01 7.80 14.49
C VAL A 179 -8.02 7.63 15.66
N SER A 180 -6.89 8.33 15.65
CA SER A 180 -5.89 8.25 16.72
C SER A 180 -6.30 8.93 18.03
N VAL A 181 -7.45 9.63 18.06
CA VAL A 181 -7.94 10.39 19.22
C VAL A 181 -9.14 9.70 19.92
N ILE A 182 -9.61 8.57 19.38
CA ILE A 182 -10.70 7.75 19.96
C ILE A 182 -10.23 7.00 21.20
#